data_AF-A0A351T5J5-F1
#
_entry.id   AF-A0A351T5J5-F1
#
_cell.length_a   1.000
_cell.length_b   1.000
_cell.length_c   1.000
_cell.angle_alpha   90.00
_cell.angle_beta   90.00
_cell.angle_gamma   90.00
#
_symmetry.space_group_name_H-M   'P 1'
#
loop_
_entity.id
_entity.type
_entity.pdbx_description
1 polymer ?
#
loop_
_entity_poly.entity_id
_entity_poly.type
_entity_poly.pdbx_seq_one_letter_code
_entity_poly.pdbx_strand_id
1 'polypeptide(L)'
;MCFSATASFTVAAIAGAAGVASLTQVTRKQDLLLAAFPLLFGAQQAVEGMLWLALGAEIQDPALQRQLAGLFVFFAEVFWPTAAPLAILLTETERYRVWALQTLTLMGLVTSIYLLTSILQSPYEATILGHSIHYHNGYDYFPNGQIVYVLCTV
;
A
#
# COMPACT_ATOMS: atom_id res chain seq x y z
N MET A 1 -7.10 -8.25 -3.75
CA MET A 1 -7.57 -8.94 -4.97
C MET A 1 -6.35 -9.11 -5.87
N CYS A 2 -5.54 -10.15 -5.64
CA CYS A 2 -4.25 -10.33 -6.30
C CYS A 2 -4.36 -11.46 -7.32
N PHE A 3 -4.83 -11.20 -8.54
CA PHE A 3 -5.36 -12.26 -9.43
C PHE A 3 -4.34 -12.92 -10.36
N SER A 4 -3.46 -12.14 -11.00
CA SER A 4 -2.46 -12.64 -11.96
C SER A 4 -1.41 -11.59 -12.30
N ALA A 5 -0.23 -12.01 -12.78
CA ALA A 5 0.82 -11.10 -13.25
C ALA A 5 0.31 -10.10 -14.30
N THR A 6 -0.43 -10.59 -15.30
CA THR A 6 -0.96 -9.75 -16.39
C THR A 6 -1.90 -8.68 -15.87
N ALA A 7 -2.79 -9.04 -14.94
CA ALA A 7 -3.69 -8.07 -14.32
C ALA A 7 -2.91 -7.00 -13.54
N SER A 8 -1.96 -7.41 -12.70
CA SER A 8 -1.15 -6.48 -11.89
C SER A 8 -0.35 -5.52 -12.78
N PHE A 9 0.32 -6.00 -13.84
CA PHE A 9 1.05 -5.13 -14.76
C PHE A 9 0.14 -4.21 -15.59
N THR A 10 -1.06 -4.67 -15.96
CA THR A 10 -2.04 -3.83 -16.67
C THR A 10 -2.49 -2.67 -15.78
N VAL A 11 -2.82 -2.96 -14.51
CA VAL A 11 -3.18 -1.92 -13.53
C VAL A 11 -1.99 -1.00 -13.27
N ALA A 12 -0.77 -1.53 -13.14
CA ALA A 12 0.44 -0.75 -12.96
C ALA A 12 0.66 0.27 -14.10
N ALA A 13 0.46 -0.15 -15.35
CA ALA A 13 0.61 0.72 -16.52
C ALA A 13 -0.46 1.83 -16.54
N ILE A 14 -1.73 1.48 -16.31
CA ILE A 14 -2.85 2.43 -16.30
C ILE A 14 -2.68 3.44 -15.16
N ALA A 15 -2.43 2.95 -13.95
CA ALA A 15 -2.26 3.78 -12.76
C ALA A 15 -1.00 4.64 -12.84
N GLY A 16 0.10 4.10 -13.39
CA GLY A 16 1.32 4.84 -13.66
C GLY A 16 1.10 5.99 -14.63
N ALA A 17 0.44 5.75 -15.76
CA ALA A 17 0.10 6.80 -16.72
C ALA A 17 -0.81 7.88 -16.11
N ALA A 18 -1.84 7.47 -15.37
CA ALA A 18 -2.73 8.39 -14.66
C ALA A 18 -1.98 9.21 -13.60
N GLY A 19 -1.02 8.60 -12.89
CA GLY A 19 -0.21 9.25 -11.87
C GLY A 19 0.74 10.30 -12.46
N VAL A 20 1.42 9.97 -13.56
CA VAL A 20 2.24 10.95 -14.30
C VAL A 20 1.38 12.10 -14.79
N ALA A 21 0.22 11.81 -15.40
CA ALA A 21 -0.71 12.84 -15.88
C ALA A 21 -1.30 13.71 -14.74
N SER A 22 -1.49 13.13 -13.55
CA SER A 22 -1.97 13.87 -12.38
C SER A 22 -0.88 14.80 -11.85
N LEU A 23 0.36 14.31 -11.75
CA LEU A 23 1.51 15.08 -11.27
C LEU A 23 1.86 16.27 -12.17
N THR A 24 1.70 16.16 -13.49
CA THR A 24 1.95 17.28 -14.42
C THR A 24 0.92 18.40 -14.30
N GLN A 25 -0.24 18.14 -13.70
CA GLN A 25 -1.31 19.12 -13.48
C GLN A 25 -1.26 19.78 -12.11
N VAL A 26 -0.33 19.38 -11.24
CA VAL A 26 -0.21 19.95 -9.89
C VAL A 26 0.33 21.37 -9.95
N THR A 27 -0.45 22.32 -9.43
CA THR A 27 -0.06 23.73 -9.30
C THR A 27 0.35 24.10 -7.87
N ARG A 28 -0.20 23.41 -6.86
CA ARG A 28 0.07 23.67 -5.44
C ARG A 28 0.79 22.48 -4.82
N LYS A 29 1.85 22.75 -4.04
CA LYS A 29 2.65 21.71 -3.37
C LYS A 29 1.82 20.79 -2.47
N GLN A 30 0.75 21.29 -1.89
CA GLN A 30 -0.14 20.53 -1.02
C GLN A 30 -0.90 19.41 -1.75
N ASP A 31 -1.12 19.54 -3.07
CA ASP A 31 -1.84 18.54 -3.87
C ASP A 31 -0.90 17.43 -4.38
N LEU A 32 0.43 17.56 -4.18
CA LEU A 32 1.43 16.64 -4.74
C LEU A 32 1.26 15.21 -4.25
N LEU A 33 1.05 15.01 -2.94
CA LEU A 33 0.94 13.67 -2.37
C LEU A 33 -0.29 12.96 -2.92
N LEU A 34 -1.42 13.66 -2.99
CA LEU A 34 -2.68 13.13 -3.55
C LEU A 34 -2.52 12.80 -5.04
N ALA A 35 -1.90 13.68 -5.82
CA ALA A 35 -1.64 13.46 -7.24
C ALA A 35 -0.66 12.30 -7.49
N ALA A 36 0.21 11.97 -6.54
CA ALA A 36 1.13 10.84 -6.62
C ALA A 36 0.46 9.49 -6.34
N PHE A 37 -0.76 9.45 -5.77
CA PHE A 37 -1.41 8.19 -5.38
C PHE A 37 -1.53 7.17 -6.50
N PRO A 38 -1.98 7.52 -7.73
CA PRO A 38 -2.05 6.53 -8.80
C PRO A 38 -0.67 6.00 -9.20
N LEU A 39 0.37 6.83 -9.14
CA LEU A 39 1.74 6.40 -9.44
C LEU A 39 2.27 5.42 -8.38
N LEU A 40 2.05 5.73 -7.10
CA LEU A 40 2.44 4.89 -5.97
C LEU A 40 1.69 3.55 -5.98
N PHE A 41 0.39 3.59 -6.26
CA PHE A 41 -0.42 2.40 -6.44
C PHE A 41 0.05 1.57 -7.65
N GLY A 42 0.40 2.23 -8.76
CA GLY A 42 1.00 1.57 -9.92
C GLY A 42 2.32 0.88 -9.60
N ALA A 43 3.18 1.50 -8.79
CA ALA A 43 4.41 0.88 -8.30
C ALA A 43 4.12 -0.34 -7.41
N GLN A 44 3.16 -0.26 -6.49
CA GLN A 44 2.72 -1.41 -5.69
C GLN A 44 2.21 -2.56 -6.58
N GLN A 45 1.45 -2.26 -7.63
CA GLN A 45 0.94 -3.27 -8.58
C GLN A 45 2.05 -3.86 -9.45
N ALA A 46 3.08 -3.09 -9.81
CA ALA A 46 4.25 -3.63 -10.49
C ALA A 46 5.02 -4.61 -9.59
N VAL A 47 5.16 -4.31 -8.29
CA VAL A 47 5.76 -5.21 -7.30
C VAL A 47 4.96 -6.52 -7.19
N GLU A 48 3.63 -6.43 -7.17
CA GLU A 48 2.75 -7.61 -7.16
C GLU A 48 2.90 -8.46 -8.44
N GLY A 49 2.97 -7.81 -9.60
CA GLY A 49 3.22 -8.48 -10.88
C GLY A 49 4.55 -9.23 -10.88
N MET A 50 5.62 -8.60 -10.38
CA MET A 50 6.92 -9.25 -10.21
C MET A 50 6.87 -10.42 -9.23
N LEU A 51 6.10 -10.30 -8.15
CA LEU A 51 5.93 -11.37 -7.17
C LEU A 51 5.23 -12.59 -7.80
N TRP A 52 4.24 -12.37 -8.68
CA TRP A 52 3.63 -13.46 -9.44
C TRP A 52 4.64 -14.24 -10.30
N LEU A 53 5.53 -13.54 -11.01
CA LEU A 53 6.58 -14.20 -11.82
C LEU A 53 7.57 -14.97 -10.92
N ALA A 54 7.91 -14.39 -9.76
CA ALA A 54 8.80 -15.01 -8.80
C ALA A 54 8.19 -16.27 -8.16
N LEU A 55 6.90 -16.27 -7.84
CA LEU A 55 6.20 -17.43 -7.29
C LEU A 55 5.86 -18.48 -8.36
N GLY A 56 5.66 -18.08 -9.62
CA GLY A 56 5.32 -18.95 -10.75
C GLY A 56 6.47 -19.80 -11.31
N ALA A 57 7.59 -19.92 -10.58
CA ALA A 57 8.81 -20.62 -10.97
C ALA A 57 9.57 -20.04 -12.18
N GLU A 58 9.17 -18.86 -12.68
CA GLU A 58 9.90 -18.12 -13.72
C GLU A 58 11.17 -17.47 -13.16
N ILE A 59 11.14 -17.07 -11.89
CA ILE A 59 12.31 -16.54 -11.16
C ILE A 59 12.52 -17.36 -9.89
N GLN A 60 13.56 -18.21 -9.88
CA GLN A 60 13.88 -19.08 -8.76
C GLN A 60 14.83 -18.39 -7.77
N ASP A 61 14.33 -17.38 -7.08
CA ASP A 61 15.07 -16.69 -6.01
C ASP A 61 14.17 -16.47 -4.77
N PRO A 62 14.31 -17.30 -3.72
CA PRO A 62 13.54 -17.17 -2.48
C PRO A 62 13.78 -15.84 -1.75
N ALA A 63 14.96 -15.24 -1.90
CA ALA A 63 15.25 -13.95 -1.29
C ALA A 63 14.47 -12.83 -1.99
N LEU A 64 14.41 -12.88 -3.33
CA LEU A 64 13.61 -11.95 -4.13
C LEU A 64 12.12 -12.08 -3.82
N GLN A 65 11.58 -13.30 -3.72
CA GLN A 65 10.17 -13.53 -3.34
C GLN A 65 9.84 -12.86 -2.01
N ARG A 66 10.68 -13.06 -0.99
CA ARG A 66 10.51 -12.45 0.33
C ARG A 66 10.60 -10.92 0.28
N GLN A 67 11.54 -10.37 -0.49
CA GLN A 67 11.68 -8.92 -0.67
C GLN A 67 10.46 -8.31 -1.36
N LEU A 68 9.97 -8.92 -2.43
CA LEU A 68 8.78 -8.47 -3.15
C LEU A 68 7.51 -8.58 -2.30
N ALA A 69 7.35 -9.68 -1.56
CA ALA A 69 6.25 -9.84 -0.61
C ALA A 69 6.29 -8.77 0.49
N GLY A 70 7.45 -8.56 1.11
CA GLY A 70 7.63 -7.53 2.13
C GLY A 70 7.39 -6.12 1.60
N LEU A 71 7.84 -5.81 0.38
CA LEU A 71 7.61 -4.50 -0.24
C LEU A 71 6.13 -4.27 -0.57
N PHE A 72 5.44 -5.28 -1.11
CA PHE A 72 4.00 -5.19 -1.36
C PHE A 72 3.21 -4.95 -0.06
N VAL A 73 3.50 -5.75 0.97
CA VAL A 73 2.85 -5.63 2.28
C VAL A 73 3.20 -4.30 2.95
N PHE A 74 4.42 -3.79 2.81
CA PHE A 74 4.78 -2.46 3.30
C PHE A 74 3.89 -1.37 2.69
N PHE A 75 3.65 -1.40 1.39
CA PHE A 75 2.72 -0.46 0.78
C PHE A 75 1.31 -0.61 1.37
N ALA A 76 0.80 -1.85 1.42
CA ALA A 76 -0.55 -2.14 1.92
C ALA A 76 -0.74 -1.71 3.39
N GLU A 77 0.12 -2.20 4.28
CA GLU A 77 -0.07 -2.11 5.72
C GLU A 77 0.58 -0.89 6.37
N VAL A 78 1.69 -0.38 5.81
CA VAL A 78 2.45 0.70 6.44
C VAL A 78 2.23 2.02 5.72
N PHE A 79 2.31 2.04 4.40
CA PHE A 79 2.26 3.29 3.66
C PHE A 79 0.85 3.92 3.66
N TRP A 80 -0.18 3.18 3.25
CA TRP A 80 -1.51 3.75 3.01
C TRP A 80 -2.23 4.29 4.25
N PRO A 81 -2.21 3.65 5.43
CA PRO A 81 -2.95 4.14 6.60
C PRO A 81 -2.53 5.54 7.04
N THR A 82 -1.27 5.92 6.80
CA THR A 82 -0.79 7.28 7.08
C THR A 82 -0.92 8.19 5.85
N ALA A 83 -0.54 7.69 4.67
CA ALA A 83 -0.46 8.51 3.46
C ALA A 83 -1.84 9.03 3.02
N ALA A 84 -2.89 8.19 3.09
CA ALA A 84 -4.24 8.53 2.67
C ALA A 84 -4.83 9.75 3.43
N PRO A 85 -4.96 9.72 4.77
CA PRO A 85 -5.51 10.84 5.52
C PRO A 85 -4.58 12.06 5.49
N LEU A 86 -3.25 11.86 5.42
CA LEU A 86 -2.29 12.96 5.30
C LEU A 86 -2.46 13.75 4.00
N ALA A 87 -2.66 13.06 2.86
CA ALA A 87 -2.84 13.73 1.59
C ALA A 87 -4.10 14.61 1.58
N ILE A 88 -5.19 14.11 2.15
CA ILE A 88 -6.44 14.88 2.29
C ILE A 88 -6.22 16.05 3.26
N LEU A 89 -5.56 15.80 4.41
CA LEU A 89 -5.25 16.83 5.40
C LEU A 89 -4.47 18.01 4.81
N LEU A 90 -3.51 17.76 3.92
CA LEU A 90 -2.71 18.81 3.29
C LEU A 90 -3.56 19.72 2.37
N THR A 91 -4.64 19.20 1.81
CA THR A 91 -5.49 19.92 0.84
C THR A 91 -6.72 20.57 1.48
N GLU A 92 -7.12 20.12 2.68
CA GLU A 92 -8.32 20.57 3.38
C GLU A 92 -8.11 21.91 4.08
N THR A 93 -9.11 22.78 4.01
CA THR A 93 -9.10 24.12 4.61
C THR A 93 -10.10 24.27 5.76
N GLU A 94 -11.14 23.42 5.80
CA GLU A 94 -12.20 23.51 6.79
C GLU A 94 -11.72 23.03 8.17
N ARG A 95 -11.76 23.94 9.16
CA ARG A 95 -11.14 23.71 10.48
C ARG A 95 -11.64 22.47 11.19
N TYR A 96 -12.93 22.14 11.10
CA TYR A 96 -13.48 20.94 11.73
C TYR A 96 -12.96 19.65 11.07
N ARG A 97 -12.81 19.65 9.75
CA ARG A 97 -12.31 18.50 8.97
C ARG A 97 -10.82 18.30 9.19
N VAL A 98 -10.06 19.39 9.27
CA VAL A 98 -8.64 19.36 9.62
C VAL A 98 -8.41 18.63 10.94
N TRP A 99 -9.21 18.92 11.98
CA TRP A 99 -9.09 18.20 13.28
C TRP A 99 -9.40 16.70 13.16
N ALA A 100 -10.46 16.34 12.43
CA ALA A 100 -10.81 14.94 12.19
C ALA A 100 -9.69 14.21 11.41
N LEU A 101 -9.17 14.82 10.34
CA LEU A 101 -8.10 14.28 9.51
C LEU A 101 -6.76 14.20 10.23
N GLN A 102 -6.45 15.15 11.12
CA GLN A 102 -5.28 15.06 12.01
C GLN A 102 -5.37 13.85 12.93
N THR A 103 -6.55 13.62 13.51
CA THR A 103 -6.80 12.46 14.37
C THR A 103 -6.67 11.16 13.57
N LEU A 104 -7.26 11.09 12.37
CA LEU A 104 -7.12 9.95 11.46
C LEU A 104 -5.68 9.71 11.03
N THR A 105 -4.93 10.77 10.71
CA THR A 105 -3.51 10.68 10.34
C THR A 105 -2.67 10.16 11.49
N LEU A 106 -2.95 10.60 12.73
CA LEU A 106 -2.25 10.11 13.91
C LEU A 106 -2.55 8.64 14.19
N MET A 107 -3.82 8.23 14.11
CA MET A 107 -4.21 6.82 14.24
C MET A 107 -3.60 5.95 13.13
N GLY A 108 -3.56 6.48 11.91
CA GLY A 108 -2.89 5.88 10.76
C GLY A 108 -1.40 5.68 11.02
N LEU A 109 -0.72 6.70 11.53
CA LEU A 109 0.70 6.64 11.88
C LEU A 109 1.00 5.60 12.96
N VAL A 110 0.19 5.55 14.02
CA VAL A 110 0.33 4.54 15.07
C VAL A 110 0.14 3.14 14.50
N THR A 111 -0.87 2.96 13.64
CA THR A 111 -1.15 1.68 12.96
C THR A 111 0.00 1.29 12.03
N SER A 112 0.51 2.22 11.23
CA SER A 112 1.66 2.03 10.34
C SER A 112 2.92 1.64 11.10
N ILE A 113 3.23 2.30 12.23
CA ILE A 113 4.39 1.97 13.06
C ILE A 113 4.25 0.56 13.64
N TYR A 114 3.07 0.24 14.17
CA TYR A 114 2.79 -1.09 14.73
C TYR A 114 2.94 -2.20 13.67
N LEU A 115 2.34 -2.02 12.50
CA LEU A 115 2.44 -2.99 11.40
C LEU A 115 3.86 -3.09 10.86
N LEU A 116 4.60 -1.97 10.78
CA LEU A 116 6.02 -1.99 10.43
C LEU A 116 6.85 -2.81 11.43
N THR A 117 6.63 -2.63 12.74
CA THR A 117 7.32 -3.44 13.74
C THR A 117 6.97 -4.93 13.62
N SER A 118 5.73 -5.24 13.24
CA SER A 118 5.28 -6.62 13.01
C SER A 118 5.96 -7.25 11.79
N ILE A 119 6.07 -6.51 10.68
CA ILE A 119 6.80 -6.94 9.47
C ILE A 119 8.28 -7.21 9.77
N LEU A 120 8.91 -6.36 10.58
CA LEU A 120 10.33 -6.52 10.94
C LEU A 120 10.59 -7.71 11.88
N GLN A 121 9.63 -8.04 12.75
CA GLN A 121 9.74 -9.16 13.69
C GLN A 121 9.39 -10.51 13.04
N SER A 122 8.45 -10.52 12.11
CA SER A 122 7.97 -11.71 11.42
C SER A 122 7.82 -11.40 9.93
N PRO A 123 8.84 -11.74 9.11
CA PRO A 123 8.79 -11.52 7.68
C PRO A 123 7.58 -12.22 7.07
N TYR A 124 6.88 -11.53 6.18
CA TYR A 124 5.78 -12.13 5.44
C TYR A 124 6.29 -13.16 4.45
N GLU A 125 5.58 -14.28 4.37
CA GLU A 125 5.70 -15.25 3.30
C GLU A 125 4.50 -15.15 2.38
N ALA A 126 4.75 -15.29 1.08
CA ALA A 126 3.73 -15.23 0.04
C ALA A 126 3.60 -16.61 -0.61
N THR A 127 2.38 -17.11 -0.71
CA THR A 127 2.07 -18.38 -1.37
C THR A 127 0.93 -18.19 -2.35
N ILE A 128 0.96 -18.92 -3.47
CA ILE A 128 -0.15 -18.94 -4.41
C ILE A 128 -1.20 -19.91 -3.85
N LEU A 129 -2.37 -19.38 -3.52
CA LEU A 129 -3.51 -20.14 -3.02
C LEU A 129 -4.68 -19.93 -3.99
N GLY A 130 -4.88 -20.92 -4.88
CA GLY A 130 -5.83 -20.83 -6.00
C GLY A 130 -5.43 -19.78 -7.02
N HIS A 131 -6.29 -18.77 -7.24
CA HIS A 131 -6.06 -17.63 -8.12
C HIS A 131 -5.70 -16.36 -7.34
N SER A 132 -5.09 -16.50 -6.16
CA SER A 132 -4.68 -15.37 -5.34
C SER A 132 -3.36 -15.59 -4.65
N ILE A 133 -2.59 -14.51 -4.48
CA ILE A 133 -1.45 -14.50 -3.57
C ILE A 133 -1.97 -14.31 -2.15
N HIS A 134 -1.65 -15.25 -1.28
CA HIS A 134 -1.91 -15.16 0.14
C HIS A 134 -0.64 -14.76 0.87
N TYR A 135 -0.73 -13.68 1.63
CA TYR A 135 0.36 -13.18 2.48
C TYR A 135 0.08 -13.65 3.90
N HIS A 136 0.99 -14.41 4.49
CA HIS A 136 0.85 -14.84 5.87
C HIS A 136 2.10 -14.50 6.68
N ASN A 137 1.86 -14.04 7.90
CA ASN A 137 2.84 -13.96 8.96
C ASN A 137 2.26 -14.69 10.18
N GLY A 138 3.11 -15.07 11.14
CA GLY A 138 2.65 -15.72 12.37
C GLY A 138 2.03 -14.76 13.39
N TYR A 139 1.52 -13.61 12.93
CA TYR A 139 1.14 -12.51 13.80
C TYR A 139 -0.38 -12.32 13.81
N ASP A 140 -0.97 -12.33 15.01
CA ASP A 140 -2.39 -12.02 15.20
C ASP A 140 -2.57 -10.50 15.28
N TYR A 141 -3.42 -9.94 14.42
CA TYR A 141 -3.82 -8.53 14.55
C TYR A 141 -4.34 -8.25 15.97
N PHE A 142 -4.01 -7.08 16.51
CA PHE A 142 -4.59 -6.59 17.76
C PHE A 142 -6.14 -6.56 17.68
N PRO A 143 -6.86 -6.79 18.79
CA PRO A 143 -8.32 -6.78 18.79
C PRO A 143 -8.87 -5.49 18.17
N ASN A 144 -9.75 -5.62 17.18
CA ASN A 144 -10.33 -4.52 16.38
C ASN A 144 -9.36 -3.72 15.49
N GLY A 145 -8.11 -4.15 15.33
CA GLY A 145 -7.14 -3.41 14.51
C GLY A 145 -7.49 -3.29 13.04
N GLN A 146 -8.25 -4.24 12.51
CA GLN A 146 -8.80 -4.20 11.15
C GLN A 146 -9.74 -2.99 10.96
N ILE A 147 -10.50 -2.60 11.99
CA ILE A 147 -11.42 -1.46 11.92
C ILE A 147 -10.63 -0.15 11.81
N VAL A 148 -9.60 0.00 12.64
CA VAL A 148 -8.72 1.20 12.62
C VAL A 148 -8.00 1.29 11.28
N TYR A 149 -7.46 0.16 10.79
CA TYR A 149 -6.80 0.09 9.49
C TYR A 149 -7.73 0.52 8.36
N VAL A 150 -8.96 0.00 8.30
CA VAL A 150 -9.93 0.37 7.26
C VAL A 150 -10.30 1.85 7.34
N LEU A 151 -10.57 2.38 8.54
CA LEU A 151 -10.92 3.80 8.73
C LEU A 151 -9.80 4.76 8.34
N CYS A 152 -8.54 4.36 8.50
CA CYS A 152 -7.39 5.16 8.12
C CYS A 152 -7.01 5.02 6.64
N THR A 153 -7.58 4.05 5.92
CA THR A 153 -7.15 3.71 4.55
C THR A 153 -8.24 4.00 3.50
N VAL A 154 -9.48 4.22 3.91
CA VAL A 154 -10.64 4.60 3.08
C VAL A 154 -10.88 6.10 3.16
#